data_AF-V9TQN8-F1
#
_entry.id   AF-V9TQN8-F1
#
_cell.length_a   1.000
_cell.length_b   1.000
_cell.length_c   1.000
_cell.angle_alpha   90.00
_cell.angle_beta   90.00
_cell.angle_gamma   90.00
#
_symmetry.space_group_name_H-M   'P 1'
#
loop_
_entity.id
_entity.type
_entity.pdbx_description
1 polymer ?
#
loop_
_entity_poly.entity_id
_entity_poly.type
_entity_poly.pdbx_seq_one_letter_code
_entity_poly.pdbx_strand_id
1 'polypeptide(L)' 'MKVEINVTFEYIDTTRLGDIEQRSKPKTVRIQFDLTKEGSFLSGSFSIPFDEYKEMKYEDLINKIHEKTS' A
#
# COMPACT_ATOMS: atom_id res chain seq x y z
N MET A 1 6.23 6.87 -19.49
CA MET A 1 5.20 6.97 -18.43
C MET A 1 5.92 7.10 -17.12
N LYS A 2 5.68 8.17 -16.35
CA LYS A 2 6.28 8.33 -15.03
C LYS A 2 5.27 7.86 -13.99
N VAL A 3 5.70 6.93 -13.13
CA VAL A 3 4.88 6.34 -12.08
C VAL A 3 5.51 6.74 -10.75
N GLU A 4 4.74 7.42 -9.91
CA GLU A 4 5.14 7.73 -8.53
C GLU A 4 4.25 6.90 -7.58
N ILE A 5 4.89 6.14 -6.69
CA ILE A 5 4.19 5.22 -5.78
C ILE A 5 4.56 5.61 -4.37
N ASN A 6 3.54 5.97 -3.60
CA ASN A 6 3.64 6.29 -2.19
C ASN A 6 3.00 5.15 -1.38
N VAL A 7 3.80 4.48 -0.55
CA VAL A 7 3.35 3.35 0.26
C VAL A 7 3.27 3.77 1.72
N THR A 8 2.08 3.66 2.31
CA THR A 8 1.82 3.98 3.72
C THR A 8 1.31 2.74 4.46
N PHE A 9 1.76 2.54 5.68
CA PHE A 9 1.38 1.40 6.51
C PHE A 9 0.32 1.81 7.53
N GLU A 10 -0.80 1.10 7.57
CA GLU A 10 -1.84 1.29 8.59
C GLU A 10 -1.67 0.24 9.70
N TYR A 11 -1.53 0.73 10.93
CA TYR A 11 -1.41 -0.07 12.13
C TYR A 11 -2.76 -0.15 12.81
N ILE A 12 -3.26 -1.36 13.06
CA ILE A 12 -4.43 -1.54 13.92
C ILE A 12 -3.92 -1.68 15.34
N ASP A 13 -4.16 -0.67 16.16
CA ASP A 13 -3.73 -0.65 17.54
C ASP A 13 -4.51 -1.70 18.34
N THR A 14 -3.83 -2.75 18.80
CA THR A 14 -4.40 -3.72 19.73
C THR A 14 -4.19 -3.25 21.16
N THR A 15 -5.30 -3.13 21.88
CA THR A 15 -5.44 -2.50 23.20
C THR A 15 -4.51 -3.13 24.24
N ARG A 16 -3.87 -2.29 25.06
CA ARG A 16 -2.97 -2.67 26.14
C ARG A 16 -3.65 -3.58 27.17
N LEU A 17 -3.06 -4.75 27.41
CA LEU A 17 -3.32 -5.60 28.58
C LEU A 17 -1.98 -5.87 29.27
N GLY A 18 -1.61 -4.97 30.19
CA GLY A 18 -0.44 -5.08 31.09
C GLY A 18 0.93 -4.85 30.45
N ASP A 19 1.64 -3.81 30.92
CA ASP A 19 3.10 -3.51 30.88
C ASP A 19 4.01 -4.02 29.74
N ILE A 20 3.48 -4.38 28.58
CA ILE A 20 4.26 -4.75 27.40
C ILE A 20 3.84 -3.81 26.28
N GLU A 21 4.74 -2.91 25.88
CA GLU A 21 4.62 -2.17 24.62
C GLU A 21 4.75 -3.16 23.45
N GLN A 22 3.70 -3.94 23.19
CA GLN A 22 3.57 -4.62 21.92
C GLN A 22 3.23 -3.56 20.87
N ARG A 23 4.25 -3.12 20.11
CA ARG A 23 3.99 -2.43 18.85
C ARG A 23 3.17 -3.38 17.98
N SER A 24 1.90 -3.02 17.78
CA SER A 24 0.98 -3.77 16.95
C SER A 24 1.59 -3.96 15.56
N LYS A 25 1.59 -5.19 15.03
CA LYS A 25 2.10 -5.45 13.68
C LYS A 25 1.21 -4.73 12.66
N PRO A 26 1.78 -4.16 11.58
CA PRO A 26 0.98 -3.60 10.50
C PRO A 26 0.09 -4.71 9.94
N LYS A 27 -1.22 -4.46 9.89
CA LYS A 27 -2.18 -5.43 9.34
C LYS A 27 -2.46 -5.15 7.87
N THR A 28 -2.39 -3.89 7.47
CA THR A 28 -2.79 -3.43 6.14
C THR A 28 -1.79 -2.40 5.62
N VAL A 29 -1.52 -2.47 4.32
CA VAL A 29 -0.71 -1.51 3.59
C VAL A 29 -1.64 -0.76 2.65
N ARG A 30 -1.63 0.56 2.76
CA ARG A 30 -2.33 1.44 1.84
C ARG A 30 -1.33 1.92 0.79
N ILE A 31 -1.58 1.53 -0.44
CA ILE A 31 -0.78 1.93 -1.60
C ILE A 31 -1.51 3.08 -2.27
N GLN A 32 -0.83 4.21 -2.38
CA GLN A 32 -1.27 5.37 -3.17
C GLN A 32 -0.34 5.49 -4.37
N PHE A 33 -0.91 5.79 -5.53
CA PHE A 33 -0.15 5.91 -6.76
C PHE A 33 -0.65 7.07 -7.60
N ASP A 34 0.31 7.70 -8.27
CA ASP A 34 0.09 8.77 -9.22
C ASP A 34 0.75 8.39 -10.55
N LEU A 35 -0.05 8.28 -11.60
CA LEU A 35 0.36 7.96 -12.95
C LEU A 35 0.28 9.20 -13.81
N THR A 36 1.41 9.60 -14.40
CA THR A 36 1.46 10.73 -15.33
C THR A 36 1.90 10.29 -16.72
N LYS A 37 1.07 10.58 -17.72
CA LYS A 37 1.37 10.34 -19.14
C LYS A 37 0.86 11.50 -19.99
N GLU A 38 1.77 12.21 -20.66
CA GLU A 38 1.47 13.19 -21.72
C GLU A 38 0.33 14.17 -21.39
N GLY A 39 0.39 14.78 -20.19
CA GLY A 39 -0.62 15.74 -19.72
C GLY A 39 -1.87 15.12 -19.09
N SER A 40 -2.01 13.79 -19.12
CA SER A 40 -3.01 13.05 -18.37
C SER A 40 -2.46 12.60 -17.01
N PHE A 41 -3.26 12.78 -15.97
CA PHE A 41 -2.97 12.40 -14.60
C PHE A 41 -4.04 11.43 -14.10
N LEU A 42 -3.62 10.31 -13.52
CA LEU A 42 -4.49 9.34 -12.87
C LEU A 42 -3.93 9.03 -11.49
N SER A 43 -4.69 9.32 -10.45
CA SER A 43 -4.35 8.95 -9.08
C SER A 43 -5.30 7.89 -8.56
N GLY A 44 -4.80 7.05 -7.68
CA GLY A 44 -5.62 6.03 -7.04
C GLY A 44 -5.00 5.54 -5.74
N SER A 45 -5.81 4.82 -4.97
CA SER A 45 -5.33 4.13 -3.79
C SER A 45 -6.06 2.83 -3.57
N PHE A 46 -5.36 1.83 -3.07
CA PHE A 46 -5.95 0.57 -2.63
C PHE A 46 -5.22 0.04 -1.40
N SER A 47 -5.89 -0.83 -0.67
CA SER A 47 -5.35 -1.45 0.53
C SER A 47 -5.18 -2.95 0.31
N ILE A 48 -4.05 -3.48 0.76
CA ILE A 48 -3.77 -4.93 0.77
C ILE A 48 -3.29 -5.38 2.16
N PRO A 49 -3.52 -6.65 2.54
CA PRO A 49 -2.91 -7.22 3.74
C PRO A 49 -1.38 -7.04 3.75
N PHE A 50 -0.81 -6.75 4.92
CA PHE A 50 0.64 -6.56 5.04
C PHE A 50 1.43 -7.82 4.70
N ASP A 51 0.92 -9.00 5.07
CA ASP A 51 1.56 -10.26 4.74
C ASP A 51 1.62 -10.48 3.22
N GLU A 52 0.58 -10.07 2.49
CA GLU A 52 0.56 -10.10 1.03
C GLU A 52 1.58 -9.11 0.44
N TYR A 53 1.59 -7.85 0.91
CA TYR A 53 2.56 -6.84 0.47
C TYR A 53 4.01 -7.30 0.65
N LYS A 54 4.31 -7.99 1.77
CA LYS A 54 5.66 -8.43 2.10
C LYS A 54 6.21 -9.47 1.11
N GLU A 55 5.35 -10.26 0.50
CA GLU A 55 5.73 -11.28 -0.48
C GLU A 55 5.72 -10.73 -1.92
N MET A 56 5.09 -9.57 -2.15
CA MET A 56 5.01 -8.93 -3.47
C MET A 56 6.34 -8.29 -3.88
N LYS A 57 6.69 -8.44 -5.16
CA LYS A 57 7.75 -7.66 -5.80
C LYS A 57 7.19 -6.34 -6.33
N TYR A 58 8.09 -5.44 -6.68
CA TYR A 58 7.71 -4.16 -7.31
C TYR A 58 6.87 -4.35 -8.58
N GLU A 59 7.20 -5.34 -9.41
CA GLU A 59 6.45 -5.66 -10.63
C GLU A 59 5.01 -6.12 -10.33
N ASP A 60 4.81 -6.90 -9.27
CA ASP A 60 3.47 -7.33 -8.84
C ASP A 60 2.62 -6.13 -8.39
N LEU A 61 3.26 -5.15 -7.74
CA LEU A 61 2.61 -3.90 -7.33
C LEU A 61 2.14 -3.08 -8.54
N ILE A 62 2.99 -2.98 -9.57
CA ILE A 62 2.68 -2.29 -10.82
C ILE A 62 1.55 -3.01 -11.57
N ASN A 63 1.57 -4.33 -11.64
CA ASN A 63 0.52 -5.12 -12.27
C ASN A 63 -0.84 -4.91 -11.58
N LYS A 64 -0.87 -4.91 -10.24
CA LYS A 64 -2.10 -4.58 -9.50
C LYS A 64 -2.62 -3.17 -9.79
N ILE A 65 -1.73 -2.19 -9.90
CA ILE A 65 -2.12 -0.82 -10.28
C ILE A 65 -2.75 -0.83 -11.67
N HIS A 66 -2.15 -1.54 -12.64
CA HIS A 66 -2.70 -1.69 -13.99
C HIS A 66 -4.06 -2.39 -14.03
N GLU A 67 -4.25 -3.47 -13.26
CA GLU A 67 -5.54 -4.17 -13.15
C GLU A 67 -6.65 -3.28 -12.57
N LYS A 68 -6.31 -2.35 -11.68
CA LYS A 68 -7.28 -1.44 -11.03
C LYS A 68 -7.60 -0.19 -11.85
N THR A 69 -6.84 0.06 -12.92
CA THR A 69 -6.94 1.27 -13.74
C THR A 69 -7.28 0.99 -15.21
N SER A 70 -7.36 -0.29 -15.62
CA SER A 70 -7.95 -0.73 -16.90
C SER A 70 -9.47 -0.82 -16.82
#